data_AF-A0A2P8FHX9-F1
#
_entry.id   AF-A0A2P8FHX9-F1
#
_cell.length_a   1.000
_cell.length_b   1.000
_cell.length_c   1.000
_cell.angle_alpha   90.00
_cell.angle_beta   90.00
_cell.angle_gamma   90.00
#
_symmetry.space_group_name_H-M   'P 1'
#
loop_
_entity.id
_entity.type
_entity.pdbx_description
1 polymer ?
#
loop_
_entity_poly.entity_id
_entity_poly.type
_entity_poly.pdbx_seq_one_letter_code
_entity_poly.pdbx_strand_id
1 'polypeptide(L)'
;MQDNSTSVTDVRRHGGRVVAIGISAIVAILMIATIVLLLTLPDANAFNERVEQLFLENDTLTGQAEIKLLEILAQSGTAFADTLASYRMVILVLLVFATGMMIAALVFLIMLVALNRRMAQIERSGIQVNSLLISRDEKTVYLNNMGFKLTDAAMETLSVLAEARLDDEMLSGVEIESVISGKSAIDCEEAAGATRIKRLRDSLGNQMVSELLVKNIARKGYMLAIDKDVIKVL
;
A
#
# COMPACT_ATOMS: atom_id res chain seq x y z
N MET A 1 -16.52 7.75 -32.19
CA MET A 1 -16.43 7.39 -30.76
C MET A 1 -14.96 7.23 -30.46
N GLN A 2 -14.40 8.11 -29.63
CA GLN A 2 -12.97 8.20 -29.36
C GLN A 2 -12.76 7.59 -27.96
N ASP A 3 -12.12 6.42 -27.91
CA ASP A 3 -11.88 5.72 -26.66
C ASP A 3 -10.89 6.52 -25.80
N ASN A 4 -11.35 6.92 -24.61
CA ASN A 4 -10.50 7.49 -23.58
C ASN A 4 -9.46 6.45 -23.15
N SER A 5 -8.25 6.53 -23.69
CA SER A 5 -7.11 5.78 -23.19
C SER A 5 -6.68 6.37 -21.85
N THR A 6 -7.31 5.94 -20.76
CA THR A 6 -6.84 6.23 -19.40
C THR A 6 -5.59 5.37 -19.15
N SER A 7 -4.43 5.96 -19.41
CA SER A 7 -3.14 5.34 -19.15
C SER A 7 -3.02 5.00 -17.67
N VAL A 8 -2.66 3.75 -17.36
CA VAL A 8 -2.45 3.23 -15.98
C VAL A 8 -1.42 4.09 -15.21
N THR A 9 -0.56 4.82 -15.93
CA THR A 9 0.39 5.79 -15.39
C THR A 9 -0.28 7.05 -14.81
N ASP A 10 -1.39 7.51 -15.40
CA ASP A 10 -2.16 8.65 -14.90
C ASP A 10 -2.82 8.32 -13.56
N VAL A 11 -3.35 7.11 -13.40
CA VAL A 11 -3.97 6.66 -12.13
C VAL A 11 -2.96 6.64 -10.98
N ARG A 12 -1.69 6.30 -11.23
CA ARG A 12 -0.60 6.30 -10.22
C ARG A 12 -0.21 7.72 -9.77
N ARG A 13 -0.12 8.68 -10.69
CA ARG A 13 0.17 10.09 -10.36
C ARG A 13 -1.02 10.78 -9.68
N HIS A 14 -2.25 10.42 -10.06
CA HIS A 14 -3.46 11.00 -9.48
C HIS A 14 -3.66 10.56 -8.03
N GLY A 15 -3.37 9.30 -7.68
CA GLY A 15 -3.53 8.81 -6.30
C GLY A 15 -2.70 9.58 -5.27
N GLY A 16 -1.42 9.84 -5.54
CA GLY A 16 -0.56 10.59 -4.63
C GLY A 16 -0.94 12.07 -4.50
N ARG A 17 -1.32 12.71 -5.62
CA ARG A 17 -1.75 14.11 -5.63
C ARG A 17 -3.08 14.32 -4.92
N VAL A 18 -4.07 13.44 -5.12
CA VAL A 18 -5.37 13.52 -4.45
C VAL A 18 -5.18 13.44 -2.93
N VAL A 19 -4.29 12.55 -2.47
CA VAL A 19 -3.97 12.42 -1.05
C VAL A 19 -3.29 13.68 -0.50
N ALA A 20 -2.29 14.23 -1.20
CA ALA A 20 -1.63 15.46 -0.79
C ALA A 20 -2.59 16.66 -0.75
N ILE A 21 -3.47 16.78 -1.75
CA ILE A 21 -4.52 17.80 -1.79
C ILE A 21 -5.48 17.62 -0.61
N GLY A 22 -5.90 16.38 -0.32
CA GLY A 22 -6.75 16.06 0.81
C GLY A 22 -6.13 16.46 2.16
N ILE A 23 -4.85 16.14 2.38
CA ILE A 23 -4.11 16.58 3.58
C ILE A 23 -4.10 18.11 3.66
N SER A 24 -3.74 18.78 2.58
CA SER A 24 -3.65 20.24 2.56
C SER A 24 -4.99 20.92 2.84
N ALA A 25 -6.08 20.36 2.31
CA ALA A 25 -7.44 20.86 2.55
C ALA A 25 -7.86 20.68 4.00
N ILE A 26 -7.60 19.51 4.61
CA ILE A 26 -7.89 19.26 6.02
C ILE A 26 -7.12 20.22 6.92
N VAL A 27 -5.81 20.39 6.67
CA VAL A 27 -4.97 21.32 7.43
C VAL A 27 -5.49 22.76 7.29
N ALA A 28 -5.88 23.18 6.09
CA ALA A 28 -6.46 24.50 5.85
C ALA A 28 -7.78 24.69 6.61
N ILE A 29 -8.69 23.71 6.56
CA ILE A 29 -9.97 23.76 7.28
C ILE A 29 -9.74 23.87 8.79
N LEU A 30 -8.81 23.08 9.34
CA LEU A 30 -8.48 23.12 10.78
C LEU A 30 -7.85 24.45 11.19
N MET A 31 -6.97 25.03 10.34
CA MET A 31 -6.40 26.35 10.58
C MET A 31 -7.50 27.43 10.58
N ILE A 32 -8.41 27.39 9.60
CA ILE A 32 -9.54 28.32 9.52
C ILE A 32 -10.43 28.17 10.75
N ALA A 33 -10.78 26.95 11.15
CA ALA A 33 -11.58 26.69 12.34
C ALA A 33 -10.91 27.23 13.61
N THR A 34 -9.58 27.07 13.73
CA THR A 34 -8.79 27.62 14.85
C THR A 34 -8.88 29.15 14.87
N ILE A 35 -8.70 29.81 13.73
CA ILE A 35 -8.78 31.26 13.61
C ILE A 35 -10.19 31.76 13.95
N VAL A 36 -11.23 31.14 13.39
CA VAL A 36 -12.63 31.48 13.68
C VAL A 36 -12.93 31.33 15.17
N LEU A 37 -12.43 30.27 15.81
CA LEU A 37 -12.60 30.04 17.24
C LEU A 37 -11.91 31.14 18.07
N LEU A 38 -10.68 31.54 17.71
CA LEU A 38 -9.97 32.62 18.40
C LEU A 38 -10.69 33.97 18.28
N LEU A 39 -11.31 34.24 17.12
CA LEU A 39 -12.06 35.47 16.87
C LEU A 39 -13.45 35.48 17.55
N THR A 40 -14.06 34.31 17.75
CA THR A 40 -15.41 34.21 18.35
C THR A 40 -15.38 34.11 19.87
N LEU A 41 -14.28 33.66 20.50
CA LEU A 41 -14.21 33.66 21.96
C LEU A 41 -13.95 35.07 22.51
N PRO A 42 -14.85 35.61 23.35
CA PRO A 42 -14.71 36.93 23.94
C PRO A 42 -13.45 37.01 24.82
N ASP A 43 -12.90 38.22 24.91
CA ASP A 43 -11.76 38.46 25.76
C ASP A 43 -12.09 38.24 27.24
N ALA A 44 -11.12 37.77 28.01
CA ALA A 44 -11.30 37.58 29.45
C ALA A 44 -11.67 38.90 30.14
N ASN A 45 -11.20 40.03 29.62
CA ASN A 45 -11.48 41.36 30.17
C ASN A 45 -12.81 41.98 29.70
N ALA A 46 -13.53 41.36 28.77
CA ALA A 46 -14.73 41.93 28.16
C ALA A 46 -15.84 42.25 29.17
N PHE A 47 -15.91 41.50 30.27
CA PHE A 47 -16.84 41.78 31.38
C PHE A 47 -16.45 43.06 32.13
N ASN A 48 -15.17 43.20 32.48
CA ASN A 48 -14.69 44.33 33.26
C ASN A 48 -14.78 45.64 32.47
N GLU A 49 -14.48 45.60 31.16
CA GLU A 49 -14.66 46.73 30.24
C GLU A 49 -16.13 47.17 30.14
N ARG A 50 -17.07 46.23 30.07
CA ARG A 50 -18.51 46.53 30.05
C ARG A 50 -18.98 47.16 31.36
N VAL A 51 -18.45 46.70 32.50
CA VAL A 51 -18.76 47.28 33.81
C VAL A 51 -18.18 48.69 33.93
N GLU A 52 -16.93 48.90 33.54
CA GLU A 52 -16.28 50.22 33.51
C GLU A 52 -17.07 51.20 32.63
N GLN A 53 -17.42 50.79 31.41
CA GLN A 53 -18.19 51.62 30.49
C GLN A 53 -19.56 52.02 31.07
N LEU A 54 -20.27 51.08 31.70
CA LEU A 54 -21.58 51.35 32.30
C LEU A 54 -21.49 52.40 33.43
N PHE A 55 -20.40 52.40 34.20
CA PHE A 55 -20.21 53.37 35.28
C PHE A 55 -19.74 54.74 34.76
N LEU A 56 -18.89 54.79 33.73
CA LEU A 56 -18.50 56.04 33.08
C LEU A 56 -19.68 56.74 32.40
N GLU A 57 -20.65 55.99 31.88
CA GLU A 57 -21.85 56.53 31.23
C GLU A 57 -22.94 56.97 32.22
N ASN A 58 -22.87 56.57 33.50
CA ASN A 58 -23.91 56.87 34.51
C ASN A 58 -23.37 57.72 35.67
N ASP A 59 -23.55 59.04 35.58
CA ASP A 59 -23.16 60.03 36.61
C ASP A 59 -23.89 59.88 37.97
N THR A 60 -24.90 59.02 38.07
CA THR A 60 -25.67 58.77 39.30
C THR A 60 -25.07 57.70 40.21
N LEU A 61 -24.03 56.98 39.77
CA LEU A 61 -23.43 55.84 40.48
C LEU A 61 -22.16 56.21 41.28
N THR A 62 -22.09 57.42 41.86
CA THR A 62 -20.92 57.92 42.58
C THR A 62 -21.00 57.78 44.11
N GLY A 63 -22.05 57.16 44.63
CA GLY A 63 -22.24 56.98 46.07
C GLY A 63 -21.36 55.87 46.67
N GLN A 64 -21.18 55.90 47.99
CA GLN A 64 -20.25 55.01 48.69
C GLN A 64 -20.70 53.53 48.66
N ALA A 65 -22.00 53.27 48.57
CA ALA A 65 -22.54 51.91 48.45
C ALA A 65 -22.30 51.36 47.03
N GLU A 66 -22.49 52.18 46.01
CA GLU A 66 -22.26 51.85 44.60
C GLU A 66 -20.78 51.58 44.32
N ILE A 67 -19.88 52.38 44.89
CA ILE A 67 -18.42 52.18 44.79
C ILE A 67 -18.02 50.83 45.42
N LYS A 68 -18.61 50.45 46.56
CA LYS A 68 -18.34 49.15 47.19
C LYS A 68 -18.87 47.98 46.35
N LEU A 69 -19.99 48.19 45.66
CA LEU A 69 -20.57 47.22 44.73
C LEU A 69 -19.68 47.05 43.50
N LEU A 70 -19.11 48.14 42.98
CA LEU A 70 -18.10 48.13 41.91
C LEU A 70 -16.86 47.33 42.34
N GLU A 71 -16.36 47.54 43.55
CA GLU A 71 -15.20 46.81 44.06
C GLU A 71 -15.45 45.29 44.08
N ILE A 72 -16.63 44.86 44.54
CA ILE A 72 -17.05 43.45 44.55
C ILE A 72 -17.23 42.91 43.12
N LEU A 73 -17.82 43.71 42.22
CA LEU A 73 -18.03 43.36 40.80
C LEU A 73 -16.71 43.24 40.06
N ALA A 74 -15.75 44.14 40.30
CA ALA A 74 -14.42 44.10 39.74
C ALA A 74 -13.67 42.86 40.23
N GLN A 75 -13.71 42.57 41.54
CA GLN A 75 -13.03 41.42 42.12
C GLN A 75 -13.64 40.07 41.68
N SER A 76 -14.97 40.02 41.55
CA SER A 76 -15.68 38.86 40.99
C SER A 76 -15.47 38.74 39.48
N GLY A 77 -15.40 39.87 38.78
CA GLY A 77 -15.13 39.98 37.35
C GLY A 77 -13.73 39.51 36.97
N THR A 78 -12.71 39.87 37.76
CA THR A 78 -11.35 39.37 37.57
C THR A 78 -11.25 37.87 37.80
N ALA A 79 -11.93 37.33 38.82
CA ALA A 79 -11.95 35.88 39.04
C ALA A 79 -12.66 35.15 37.88
N PHE A 80 -13.76 35.71 37.37
CA PHE A 80 -14.43 35.18 36.18
C PHE A 80 -13.53 35.25 34.93
N ALA A 81 -12.85 36.36 34.72
CA ALA A 81 -11.88 36.55 33.64
C ALA A 81 -10.78 35.48 33.67
N ASP A 82 -10.20 35.21 34.84
CA ASP A 82 -9.17 34.19 35.02
C ASP A 82 -9.67 32.79 34.68
N THR A 83 -10.91 32.46 35.07
CA THR A 83 -11.54 31.17 34.69
C THR A 83 -11.81 31.07 33.19
N LEU A 84 -12.31 32.15 32.57
CA LEU A 84 -12.56 32.18 31.12
C LEU A 84 -11.26 32.06 30.32
N ALA A 85 -10.19 32.74 30.76
CA ALA A 85 -8.86 32.63 30.19
C ALA A 85 -8.31 31.19 30.29
N SER A 86 -8.50 30.55 31.45
CA SER A 86 -8.11 29.15 31.65
C SER A 86 -8.87 28.21 30.71
N TYR A 87 -10.19 28.37 30.56
CA TYR A 87 -10.97 27.56 29.62
C TYR A 87 -10.57 27.80 28.17
N ARG A 88 -10.31 29.05 27.75
CA ARG A 88 -9.78 29.38 26.42
C ARG A 88 -8.48 28.62 26.14
N MET A 89 -7.56 28.61 27.09
CA MET A 89 -6.27 27.93 26.96
C MET A 89 -6.44 26.41 26.83
N VAL A 90 -7.27 25.79 27.67
CA VAL A 90 -7.55 24.35 27.62
C VAL A 90 -8.18 23.95 26.29
N ILE A 91 -9.18 24.70 25.81
CA ILE A 91 -9.83 24.45 24.52
C ILE A 91 -8.81 24.52 23.38
N LEU A 92 -7.93 25.52 23.39
CA LEU A 92 -6.89 25.70 22.37
C LEU A 92 -5.91 24.51 22.35
N VAL A 93 -5.42 24.10 23.53
CA VAL A 93 -4.51 22.94 23.65
C VAL A 93 -5.19 21.67 23.15
N LEU A 94 -6.44 21.40 23.56
CA LEU A 94 -7.18 20.22 23.11
C LEU A 94 -7.40 20.22 21.60
N LEU A 95 -7.70 21.38 21.00
CA LEU A 95 -7.89 21.51 19.56
C LEU A 95 -6.59 21.24 18.78
N VAL A 96 -5.46 21.74 19.27
CA VAL A 96 -4.13 21.47 18.68
C VAL A 96 -3.79 19.99 18.77
N PHE A 97 -4.02 19.35 19.92
CA PHE A 97 -3.80 17.91 20.08
C PHE A 97 -4.70 17.09 19.15
N ALA A 98 -5.99 17.41 19.08
CA ALA A 98 -6.94 16.74 18.18
C ALA A 98 -6.51 16.87 16.71
N THR A 99 -6.09 18.07 16.31
CA THR A 99 -5.56 18.36 14.97
C THR A 99 -4.32 17.52 14.66
N GLY A 100 -3.36 17.48 15.59
CA GLY A 100 -2.14 16.67 15.45
C GLY A 100 -2.44 15.17 15.33
N MET A 101 -3.34 14.65 16.17
CA MET A 101 -3.77 13.24 16.11
C MET A 101 -4.45 12.91 14.78
N MET A 102 -5.32 13.78 14.28
CA MET A 102 -6.00 13.60 12.99
C MET A 102 -5.00 13.55 11.83
N ILE A 103 -4.00 14.45 11.81
CA ILE A 103 -2.95 14.45 10.78
C ILE A 103 -2.11 13.17 10.87
N ALA A 104 -1.68 12.78 12.07
CA ALA A 104 -0.88 11.57 12.28
C ALA A 104 -1.61 10.30 11.81
N ALA A 105 -2.89 10.16 12.16
CA ALA A 105 -3.72 9.04 11.73
C ALA A 105 -3.82 8.95 10.20
N LEU A 106 -3.98 10.11 9.53
CA LEU A 106 -4.08 10.16 8.08
C LEU A 106 -2.76 9.79 7.40
N VAL A 107 -1.63 10.28 7.91
CA VAL A 107 -0.28 9.89 7.44
C VAL A 107 -0.07 8.39 7.60
N PHE A 108 -0.42 7.81 8.75
CA PHE A 108 -0.32 6.36 8.98
C PHE A 108 -1.19 5.57 8.01
N LEU A 109 -2.43 5.99 7.76
CA LEU A 109 -3.32 5.35 6.79
C LEU A 109 -2.71 5.34 5.39
N ILE A 110 -2.16 6.48 4.95
CA ILE A 110 -1.51 6.58 3.64
C ILE A 110 -0.29 5.66 3.56
N MET A 111 0.54 5.64 4.61
CA MET A 111 1.70 4.75 4.69
C MET A 111 1.28 3.28 4.62
N LEU A 112 0.23 2.89 5.35
CA LEU A 112 -0.34 1.54 5.29
C LEU A 112 -0.84 1.18 3.89
N VAL A 113 -1.59 2.07 3.23
CA VAL A 113 -2.05 1.83 1.85
C VAL A 113 -0.86 1.70 0.90
N ALA A 114 0.19 2.50 1.06
CA ALA A 114 1.39 2.42 0.23
C ALA A 114 2.13 1.09 0.43
N LEU A 115 2.30 0.65 1.68
CA LEU A 115 2.90 -0.63 2.02
C LEU A 115 2.07 -1.82 1.49
N ASN A 116 0.75 -1.79 1.67
CA ASN A 116 -0.15 -2.84 1.18
C ASN A 116 -0.11 -2.94 -0.35
N ARG A 117 -0.04 -1.79 -1.05
CA ARG A 117 0.13 -1.76 -2.51
C ARG A 117 1.48 -2.32 -2.96
N ARG A 118 2.55 -2.14 -2.19
CA ARG A 118 3.87 -2.77 -2.47
C ARG A 118 3.80 -4.27 -2.26
N MET A 119 3.13 -4.73 -1.21
CA MET A 119 2.94 -6.16 -0.95
C MET A 119 2.15 -6.84 -2.08
N ALA A 120 1.08 -6.22 -2.57
CA ALA A 120 0.30 -6.74 -3.70
C ALA A 120 1.09 -6.76 -5.04
N GLN A 121 2.06 -5.85 -5.21
CA GLN A 121 2.97 -5.90 -6.36
C GLN A 121 4.01 -7.00 -6.20
N ILE A 122 4.54 -7.18 -4.99
CA ILE A 122 5.46 -8.26 -4.66
C ILE A 122 4.75 -9.61 -4.78
N GLU A 123 3.47 -9.74 -4.46
CA GLU A 123 2.74 -11.00 -4.64
C GLU A 123 2.59 -11.37 -6.13
N ARG A 124 2.43 -10.37 -7.01
CA ARG A 124 2.36 -10.57 -8.47
C ARG A 124 3.73 -10.72 -9.14
N SER A 125 4.78 -10.15 -8.55
CA SER A 125 6.16 -10.22 -9.05
C SER A 125 7.03 -11.22 -8.29
N GLY A 126 6.49 -11.85 -7.24
CA GLY A 126 7.22 -12.54 -6.18
C GLY A 126 7.56 -13.99 -6.45
N ILE A 127 7.33 -14.46 -7.67
CA ILE A 127 8.01 -15.64 -8.17
C ILE A 127 8.76 -15.25 -9.43
N GLN A 128 9.64 -14.25 -9.33
CA GLN A 128 10.83 -14.27 -10.18
C GLN A 128 11.69 -15.45 -9.71
N VAL A 129 11.88 -16.41 -10.59
CA VAL A 129 12.73 -17.57 -10.34
C VAL A 129 14.18 -17.09 -10.47
N ASN A 130 14.80 -16.80 -9.33
CA ASN A 130 16.20 -16.36 -9.22
C ASN A 130 17.17 -17.55 -9.23
N SER A 131 16.69 -18.74 -8.90
CA SER A 131 17.46 -19.98 -9.00
C SER A 131 16.56 -21.16 -9.37
N LEU A 132 17.01 -21.94 -10.35
CA LEU A 132 16.51 -23.28 -10.63
C LEU A 132 17.69 -24.24 -10.44
N LEU A 133 17.62 -25.09 -9.41
CA LEU A 133 18.58 -26.16 -9.20
C LEU A 133 17.90 -27.51 -9.38
N ILE A 134 18.38 -28.28 -10.32
CA ILE A 134 17.93 -29.64 -10.60
C ILE A 134 18.92 -30.58 -9.91
N SER A 135 18.45 -31.35 -8.92
CA SER A 135 19.23 -32.42 -8.29
C SER A 135 18.68 -33.77 -8.73
N ARG A 136 19.41 -34.46 -9.62
CA ARG A 136 18.99 -35.77 -10.15
C ARG A 136 19.06 -36.86 -9.08
N ASP A 137 20.09 -36.83 -8.24
CA ASP A 137 20.32 -37.80 -7.17
C ASP A 137 19.21 -37.75 -6.10
N GLU A 138 18.73 -36.55 -5.76
CA GLU A 138 17.68 -36.35 -4.77
C GLU A 138 16.26 -36.36 -5.37
N LYS A 139 16.12 -36.50 -6.70
CA LYS A 139 14.85 -36.36 -7.44
C LYS A 139 14.06 -35.11 -7.03
N THR A 140 14.79 -34.04 -6.74
CA THR A 140 14.27 -32.82 -6.14
C THR A 140 14.74 -31.61 -6.94
N VAL A 141 13.82 -30.70 -7.19
CA VAL A 141 14.10 -29.44 -7.87
C VAL A 141 13.93 -28.31 -6.88
N TYR A 142 14.94 -27.47 -6.76
CA TYR A 142 14.94 -26.32 -5.88
C TYR A 142 14.69 -25.06 -6.69
N LEU A 143 13.59 -24.37 -6.37
CA LEU A 143 13.20 -23.09 -6.96
C LEU A 143 13.26 -22.02 -5.87
N ASN A 144 14.15 -21.05 -5.98
CA ASN A 144 14.35 -20.05 -4.92
C ASN A 144 14.51 -20.69 -3.53
N ASN A 145 15.30 -21.76 -3.44
CA ASN A 145 15.53 -22.60 -2.25
C ASN A 145 14.32 -23.41 -1.74
N MET A 146 13.19 -23.44 -2.46
CA MET A 146 12.07 -24.34 -2.17
C MET A 146 12.23 -25.65 -2.93
N GLY A 147 12.34 -26.78 -2.22
CA GLY A 147 12.51 -28.10 -2.81
C GLY A 147 11.19 -28.79 -3.16
N PHE A 148 11.05 -29.23 -4.41
CA PHE A 148 9.89 -29.95 -4.94
C PHE A 148 10.33 -31.35 -5.37
N LYS A 149 9.74 -32.39 -4.77
CA LYS A 149 9.96 -33.76 -5.19
C LYS A 149 9.17 -34.05 -6.46
N LEU A 150 9.86 -34.54 -7.48
CA LEU A 150 9.27 -34.87 -8.78
C LEU A 150 9.29 -36.38 -9.01
N THR A 151 8.38 -36.84 -9.86
CA THR A 151 8.46 -38.20 -10.42
C THR A 151 9.57 -38.26 -11.46
N ASP A 152 10.10 -39.46 -11.73
CA ASP A 152 11.19 -39.63 -12.71
C ASP A 152 10.82 -39.07 -14.09
N ALA A 153 9.60 -39.35 -14.55
CA ALA A 153 9.09 -38.83 -15.81
C ALA A 153 8.98 -37.29 -15.84
N ALA A 154 8.62 -36.66 -14.71
CA ALA A 154 8.57 -35.20 -14.61
C ALA A 154 9.97 -34.58 -14.53
N MET A 155 10.91 -35.26 -13.85
CA MET A 155 12.31 -34.85 -13.78
C MET A 155 12.99 -34.89 -15.16
N GLU A 156 12.75 -35.94 -15.94
CA GLU A 156 13.21 -36.04 -17.33
C GLU A 156 12.63 -34.92 -18.20
N THR A 157 11.31 -34.69 -18.11
CA THR A 157 10.64 -33.63 -18.87
C THR A 157 11.20 -32.25 -18.55
N LEU A 158 11.43 -31.94 -17.26
CA LEU A 158 12.02 -30.67 -16.85
C LEU A 158 13.48 -30.55 -17.32
N SER A 159 14.24 -31.64 -17.29
CA SER A 159 15.65 -31.63 -17.72
C SER A 159 15.78 -31.32 -19.21
N VAL A 160 14.93 -31.93 -20.05
CA VAL A 160 14.90 -31.66 -21.50
C VAL A 160 14.53 -30.21 -21.79
N LEU A 161 13.54 -29.66 -21.05
CA LEU A 161 13.18 -28.24 -21.17
C LEU A 161 14.26 -27.29 -20.65
N ALA A 162 15.01 -27.69 -19.61
CA ALA A 162 16.12 -26.91 -19.07
C ALA A 162 17.28 -26.86 -20.06
N GLU A 163 17.60 -27.98 -20.70
CA GLU A 163 18.62 -28.06 -21.74
C GLU A 163 18.26 -27.18 -22.94
N ALA A 164 17.05 -27.34 -23.50
CA ALA A 164 16.58 -26.48 -24.58
C ALA A 164 16.57 -25.00 -24.20
N ARG A 165 16.31 -24.68 -22.92
CA ARG A 165 16.36 -23.30 -22.44
C ARG A 165 17.78 -22.73 -22.39
N LEU A 166 18.79 -23.54 -22.02
CA LEU A 166 20.21 -23.15 -22.06
C LEU A 166 20.65 -22.83 -23.49
N ASP A 167 20.10 -23.58 -24.47
CA ASP A 167 20.35 -23.39 -25.91
C ASP A 167 19.44 -22.32 -26.57
N ASP A 168 18.57 -21.65 -25.80
CA ASP A 168 17.57 -20.69 -26.29
C ASP A 168 16.58 -21.30 -27.34
N GLU A 169 16.38 -22.62 -27.30
CA GLU A 169 15.51 -23.39 -28.20
C GLU A 169 14.09 -23.60 -27.62
N MET A 170 13.11 -23.71 -28.52
CA MET A 170 11.73 -24.10 -28.19
C MET A 170 11.47 -25.51 -28.70
N LEU A 171 10.85 -26.34 -27.87
CA LEU A 171 10.51 -27.72 -28.24
C LEU A 171 9.00 -27.89 -28.40
N SER A 172 8.58 -28.50 -29.51
CA SER A 172 7.22 -29.01 -29.71
C SER A 172 6.93 -30.23 -28.81
N GLY A 173 5.66 -30.58 -28.63
CA GLY A 173 5.29 -31.78 -27.88
C GLY A 173 5.86 -33.06 -28.50
N VAL A 174 5.93 -33.14 -29.83
CA VAL A 174 6.57 -34.24 -30.55
C VAL A 174 8.07 -34.34 -30.25
N GLU A 175 8.79 -33.22 -30.27
CA GLU A 175 10.24 -33.19 -29.97
C GLU A 175 10.52 -33.57 -28.51
N ILE A 176 9.71 -33.08 -27.57
CA ILE A 176 9.81 -33.45 -26.16
C ILE A 176 9.64 -34.97 -26.00
N GLU A 177 8.64 -35.56 -26.65
CA GLU A 177 8.42 -37.01 -26.58
C GLU A 177 9.55 -37.79 -27.26
N SER A 178 10.04 -37.33 -28.41
CA SER A 178 11.14 -37.97 -29.14
C SER A 178 12.42 -38.02 -28.31
N VAL A 179 12.79 -36.90 -27.67
CA VAL A 179 14.00 -36.82 -26.84
C VAL A 179 13.88 -37.68 -25.58
N ILE A 180 12.72 -37.68 -24.92
CA ILE A 180 12.51 -38.45 -23.67
C ILE A 180 12.39 -39.95 -23.95
N SER A 181 11.67 -40.34 -25.00
CA SER A 181 11.39 -41.76 -25.30
C SER A 181 12.45 -42.43 -26.18
N GLY A 182 13.36 -41.65 -26.79
CA GLY A 182 14.37 -42.13 -27.73
C GLY A 182 13.81 -42.61 -29.07
N LYS A 183 12.55 -42.30 -29.37
CA LYS A 183 11.86 -42.69 -30.61
C LYS A 183 12.00 -41.61 -31.68
N SER A 184 11.82 -42.01 -32.94
CA SER A 184 11.73 -41.07 -34.06
C SER A 184 10.56 -40.10 -33.85
N ALA A 185 10.73 -38.84 -34.24
CA ALA A 185 9.69 -37.83 -34.18
C ALA A 185 8.41 -38.21 -34.96
N ILE A 186 8.54 -39.07 -35.98
CA ILE A 186 7.42 -39.56 -36.80
C ILE A 186 6.51 -40.51 -36.00
N ASP A 187 7.07 -41.21 -35.00
CA ASP A 187 6.36 -42.17 -34.15
C ASP A 187 5.83 -41.54 -32.85
N CYS A 188 6.02 -40.22 -32.69
CA CYS A 188 5.68 -39.47 -31.49
C CYS A 188 4.43 -38.60 -31.71
N GLU A 189 3.56 -38.54 -30.70
CA GLU A 189 2.35 -37.74 -30.76
C GLU A 189 2.48 -36.45 -29.94
N GLU A 190 2.06 -35.32 -30.51
CA GLU A 190 2.03 -34.02 -29.83
C GLU A 190 1.20 -34.08 -28.52
N ALA A 191 0.13 -34.90 -28.50
CA ALA A 191 -0.73 -35.08 -27.34
C ALA A 191 0.00 -35.77 -26.16
N ALA A 192 0.95 -36.66 -26.46
CA ALA A 192 1.76 -37.33 -25.43
C ALA A 192 2.70 -36.32 -24.76
N GLY A 193 3.40 -35.49 -25.55
CA GLY A 193 4.23 -34.40 -25.05
C GLY A 193 3.45 -33.38 -24.24
N ALA A 194 2.28 -32.94 -24.72
CA ALA A 194 1.39 -32.04 -23.99
C ALA A 194 0.92 -32.62 -22.64
N THR A 195 0.72 -33.94 -22.57
CA THR A 195 0.36 -34.64 -21.33
C THR A 195 1.51 -34.67 -20.33
N ARG A 196 2.76 -34.82 -20.79
CA ARG A 196 3.95 -34.72 -19.91
C ARG A 196 4.10 -33.32 -19.33
N ILE A 197 3.94 -32.29 -20.15
CA ILE A 197 3.93 -30.90 -19.69
C ILE A 197 2.84 -30.67 -18.64
N LYS A 198 1.63 -31.19 -18.88
CA LYS A 198 0.52 -31.09 -17.92
C LYS A 198 0.89 -31.76 -16.60
N ARG A 199 1.44 -32.98 -16.61
CA ARG A 199 1.85 -33.70 -15.39
C ARG A 199 3.00 -33.02 -14.65
N LEU A 200 3.98 -32.46 -15.38
CA LEU A 200 5.06 -31.66 -14.80
C LEU A 200 4.48 -30.45 -14.06
N ARG A 201 3.55 -29.74 -14.71
CA ARG A 201 2.84 -28.60 -14.13
C ARG A 201 2.02 -28.98 -12.90
N ASP A 202 1.32 -30.11 -12.96
CA ASP A 202 0.54 -30.62 -11.83
C ASP A 202 1.46 -31.01 -10.65
N SER A 203 2.67 -31.53 -10.94
CA SER A 203 3.68 -31.90 -9.93
C SER A 203 4.35 -30.68 -9.28
N LEU A 204 4.56 -29.60 -10.03
CA LEU A 204 5.14 -28.34 -9.54
C LEU A 204 4.14 -27.43 -8.81
N GLY A 205 2.85 -27.80 -8.81
CA GLY A 205 1.81 -27.23 -7.95
C GLY A 205 0.79 -26.35 -8.68
N ASN A 206 -0.44 -26.38 -8.17
CA ASN A 206 -1.65 -25.86 -8.81
C ASN A 206 -1.90 -24.34 -8.68
N GLN A 207 -1.03 -23.52 -8.07
CA GLN A 207 -1.44 -22.13 -7.80
C GLN A 207 -0.52 -20.97 -8.17
N MET A 208 0.81 -21.08 -8.25
CA MET A 208 1.61 -19.88 -8.58
C MET A 208 2.93 -20.13 -9.33
N VAL A 209 3.56 -21.30 -9.19
CA VAL A 209 4.89 -21.59 -9.77
C VAL A 209 4.79 -22.09 -11.23
N SER A 210 3.69 -22.77 -11.54
CA SER A 210 3.53 -23.57 -12.76
C SER A 210 3.29 -22.77 -14.06
N GLU A 211 2.60 -21.63 -13.97
CA GLU A 211 2.43 -20.73 -15.12
C GLU A 211 3.69 -19.90 -15.42
N LEU A 212 4.58 -19.75 -14.43
CA LEU A 212 5.80 -18.96 -14.52
C LEU A 212 7.01 -19.80 -14.98
N LEU A 213 6.91 -21.13 -14.91
CA LEU A 213 8.00 -22.02 -15.32
C LEU A 213 7.89 -22.51 -16.74
N VAL A 214 6.71 -22.92 -17.24
CA VAL A 214 6.58 -23.47 -18.60
C VAL A 214 5.61 -22.61 -19.41
N LYS A 215 6.14 -21.92 -20.42
CA LYS A 215 5.37 -21.11 -21.36
C LYS A 215 5.03 -21.92 -22.59
N ASN A 216 3.73 -22.06 -22.89
CA ASN A 216 3.28 -22.51 -24.19
C ASN A 216 3.15 -21.29 -25.11
N ILE A 217 3.79 -21.34 -26.28
CA ILE A 217 3.59 -20.37 -27.34
C ILE A 217 2.82 -21.07 -28.46
N ALA A 218 1.61 -20.60 -28.73
CA ALA A 218 0.73 -21.19 -29.72
C ALA A 218 1.47 -21.36 -31.06
N ARG A 219 1.48 -22.60 -31.58
CA ARG A 219 2.14 -23.00 -32.84
C ARG A 219 3.67 -22.94 -32.86
N LYS A 220 4.34 -22.72 -31.71
CA LYS A 220 5.80 -22.73 -31.59
C LYS A 220 6.36 -23.73 -30.58
N GLY A 221 5.54 -24.20 -29.63
CA GLY A 221 5.91 -25.23 -28.66
C GLY A 221 6.00 -24.70 -27.23
N TYR A 222 6.83 -25.37 -26.43
CA TYR A 222 7.01 -25.16 -25.00
C TYR A 222 8.44 -24.72 -24.69
N MET A 223 8.59 -23.82 -23.72
CA MET A 223 9.89 -23.32 -23.26
C MET A 223 9.80 -22.96 -21.78
N LEU A 224 10.93 -22.99 -21.06
CA LEU A 224 10.97 -22.47 -19.70
C LEU A 224 10.91 -20.93 -19.66
N ALA A 225 10.04 -20.37 -18.82
CA ALA A 225 9.88 -18.91 -18.64
C ALA A 225 10.82 -18.31 -17.57
N ILE A 226 12.03 -18.88 -17.46
CA ILE A 226 13.09 -18.40 -16.55
C ILE A 226 14.32 -17.99 -17.37
N ASP A 227 15.22 -17.22 -16.75
CA ASP A 227 16.49 -16.87 -17.38
C ASP A 227 17.42 -18.09 -17.48
N LYS A 228 18.28 -18.16 -18.50
CA LYS A 228 19.24 -19.27 -18.65
C LYS A 228 20.37 -19.19 -17.60
N ASP A 229 20.72 -17.97 -17.19
CA ASP A 229 21.81 -17.71 -16.23
C ASP A 229 21.51 -18.23 -14.80
N VAL A 230 20.24 -18.54 -14.51
CA VAL A 230 19.79 -19.03 -13.19
C VAL A 230 19.65 -20.55 -13.10
N ILE A 231 19.87 -21.26 -14.21
CA ILE A 231 19.73 -22.73 -14.29
C ILE A 231 21.03 -23.40 -13.84
N LYS A 232 20.93 -24.31 -12.88
CA LYS A 232 22.03 -25.18 -12.44
C LYS A 232 21.56 -26.63 -12.41
N VAL A 233 22.26 -27.49 -13.12
CA VAL A 233 22.02 -28.93 -13.13
C VAL A 233 23.16 -29.59 -12.34
N LEU A 234 22.80 -30.35 -11.30
CA LEU A 234 23.70 -31.16 -10.48
C LEU A 234 23.40 -32.64 -10.66
#